data_AF-A0A2N2LHU9-F1
#
_entry.id   AF-A0A2N2LHU9-F1
#
_cell.length_a   1.000
_cell.length_b   1.000
_cell.length_c   1.000
_cell.angle_alpha   90.00
_cell.angle_beta   90.00
_cell.angle_gamma   90.00
#
_symmetry.space_group_name_H-M   'P 1'
#
loop_
_entity.id
_entity.type
_entity.pdbx_description
1 polymer ?
#
loop_
_entity_poly.entity_id
_entity_poly.type
_entity_poly.pdbx_seq_one_letter_code
_entity_poly.pdbx_strand_id
1 'polypeptide(L)'
;MIVARRALAVFLTLPLLALLLVGVTFGAASATVLSGDYLADAMDDTDFYHRVHAEGLPALVQQYVDHQEERLPDNLQGMNLPRDPRSVARLTEVLQTMFPETLVQQQSDEFLREFVPWITGRRGAFEWQVSLHDPLLATFAPRGTEPPLFQAAWLDLDMSHRLLEGLSARQAEQRAQPGAAPPEEPSILDQLGQDLPAAEAWTDDALFEVIDSMVPYLAGQAEDFNIHIDFTPYPQLAEPLAGMLRSDEATLLAEGWRFDSAELRRKLQESDNVAVNDPEQSIAIFRPGGTTFTSDDFVERVEAQRQERIAAGEDDTGPTLAEVRTALRVVRLAGSWLPIALALLLAVAIGFLGGHDRRTRLLWGAGALAVVAAITLGATSTVYAATIEDRVDTWAAEERIAEDSALPVALRGPVLDLSVEVTHGISAAMTWRAAAWLVLGLLVLALVVAWPRLRPAPTSTAPRAPQKA
;
A
#
# COMPACT_ATOMS: atom_id res chain seq x y z
N MET A 1 13.68 59.76 -2.44
CA MET A 1 14.42 58.55 -1.99
C MET A 1 13.66 57.67 -1.01
N ILE A 2 12.99 58.19 0.02
CA ILE A 2 12.27 57.38 1.04
C ILE A 2 11.13 56.54 0.41
N VAL A 3 10.34 57.15 -0.49
CA VAL A 3 9.22 56.46 -1.17
C VAL A 3 9.72 55.32 -2.07
N ALA A 4 10.81 55.53 -2.82
CA ALA A 4 11.40 54.51 -3.68
C ALA A 4 11.96 53.32 -2.87
N ARG A 5 12.60 53.56 -1.72
CA ARG A 5 13.04 52.49 -0.80
C ARG A 5 11.86 51.67 -0.26
N ARG A 6 10.75 52.34 0.08
CA ARG A 6 9.54 51.67 0.57
C ARG A 6 8.83 50.86 -0.52
N ALA A 7 8.72 51.39 -1.72
CA ALA A 7 8.14 50.67 -2.86
C ALA A 7 8.99 49.43 -3.23
N LEU A 8 10.31 49.57 -3.27
CA LEU A 8 11.23 48.46 -3.50
C LEU A 8 11.12 47.39 -2.41
N ALA A 9 11.00 47.80 -1.14
CA ALA A 9 10.80 46.87 -0.03
C ALA A 9 9.51 46.05 -0.21
N VAL A 10 8.39 46.70 -0.50
CA VAL A 10 7.10 46.02 -0.74
C VAL A 10 7.20 45.04 -1.90
N PHE A 11 7.79 45.47 -3.02
CA PHE A 11 7.95 44.63 -4.22
C PHE A 11 8.82 43.40 -3.98
N LEU A 12 9.89 43.51 -3.17
CA LEU A 12 10.72 42.37 -2.77
C LEU A 12 10.02 41.47 -1.75
N THR A 13 9.23 42.04 -0.83
CA THR A 13 8.59 41.26 0.23
C THR A 13 7.48 40.35 -0.27
N LEU A 14 6.71 40.75 -1.31
CA LEU A 14 5.60 39.94 -1.83
C LEU A 14 6.01 38.56 -2.38
N PRO A 15 6.98 38.43 -3.31
CA PRO A 15 7.39 37.13 -3.83
C PRO A 15 8.08 36.28 -2.76
N LEU A 16 8.85 36.91 -1.87
CA LEU A 16 9.46 36.22 -0.72
C LEU A 16 8.39 35.72 0.26
N LEU A 17 7.32 36.48 0.47
CA LEU A 17 6.21 36.07 1.34
C LEU A 17 5.43 34.90 0.73
N ALA A 18 5.17 34.92 -0.58
CA ALA A 18 4.56 33.80 -1.29
C ALA A 18 5.43 32.53 -1.20
N LEU A 19 6.75 32.65 -1.40
CA LEU A 19 7.68 31.52 -1.34
C LEU A 19 7.86 30.99 0.08
N LEU A 20 7.77 31.86 1.09
CA LEU A 20 7.72 31.46 2.50
C LEU A 20 6.44 30.70 2.80
N LEU A 21 5.30 31.18 2.31
CA LEU A 21 4.00 30.56 2.52
C LEU A 21 3.98 29.13 1.96
N VAL A 22 4.42 28.96 0.71
CA VAL A 22 4.61 27.65 0.08
C VAL A 22 5.59 26.80 0.87
N GLY A 23 6.72 27.36 1.31
CA GLY A 23 7.68 26.63 2.13
C GLY A 23 7.08 26.11 3.43
N VAL A 24 6.38 26.96 4.20
CA VAL A 24 5.81 26.60 5.51
C VAL A 24 4.73 25.54 5.36
N THR A 25 3.83 25.69 4.38
CA THR A 25 2.75 24.73 4.14
C THR A 25 3.34 23.36 3.77
N PHE A 26 4.23 23.31 2.79
CA PHE A 26 4.87 22.06 2.37
C PHE A 26 5.74 21.44 3.46
N GLY A 27 6.50 22.25 4.20
CA GLY A 27 7.31 21.79 5.33
C GLY A 27 6.44 21.14 6.41
N ALA A 28 5.32 21.77 6.73
CA ALA A 28 4.39 21.25 7.72
C ALA A 28 3.70 19.96 7.27
N ALA A 29 3.15 19.92 6.05
CA ALA A 29 2.60 18.68 5.48
C ALA A 29 3.64 17.56 5.52
N SER A 30 4.87 17.84 5.04
CA SER A 30 5.91 16.82 4.94
C SER A 30 6.34 16.24 6.28
N ALA A 31 6.24 17.01 7.37
CA ALA A 31 6.69 16.57 8.68
C ALA A 31 5.68 15.66 9.37
N THR A 32 4.38 15.95 9.20
CA THR A 32 3.28 15.23 9.89
C THR A 32 2.68 14.16 8.99
N VAL A 33 2.25 14.55 7.79
CA VAL A 33 1.42 13.69 6.93
C VAL A 33 2.25 12.65 6.20
N LEU A 34 3.47 13.02 5.82
CA LEU A 34 4.44 12.06 5.30
C LEU A 34 5.24 11.40 6.45
N SER A 35 4.54 11.04 7.52
CA SER A 35 5.08 10.13 8.54
C SER A 35 4.30 8.83 8.48
N GLY A 36 5.02 7.70 8.54
CA GLY A 36 4.37 6.39 8.52
C GLY A 36 3.41 6.20 9.70
N ASP A 37 3.78 6.72 10.88
CA ASP A 37 2.92 6.68 12.08
C ASP A 37 1.59 7.39 11.84
N TYR A 38 1.60 8.60 11.27
CA TYR A 38 0.36 9.33 11.00
C TYR A 38 -0.55 8.60 9.99
N LEU A 39 0.03 7.97 8.96
CA LEU A 39 -0.76 7.23 7.98
C LEU A 39 -1.34 5.94 8.58
N ALA A 40 -0.56 5.23 9.40
CA ALA A 40 -1.03 4.07 10.15
C ALA A 40 -2.19 4.46 11.10
N ASP A 41 -2.01 5.54 11.88
CA ASP A 41 -3.05 6.06 12.77
C ASP A 41 -4.31 6.48 11.99
N ALA A 42 -4.15 7.13 10.83
CA ALA A 42 -5.29 7.50 9.97
C ALA A 42 -6.01 6.29 9.37
N MET A 43 -5.31 5.20 9.07
CA MET A 43 -5.93 3.95 8.62
C MET A 43 -6.69 3.26 9.75
N ASP A 44 -6.16 3.29 10.98
CA ASP A 44 -6.85 2.79 12.18
C ASP A 44 -8.10 3.63 12.51
N ASP A 45 -7.96 4.96 12.54
CA ASP A 45 -9.05 5.91 12.85
C ASP A 45 -10.22 5.83 11.84
N THR A 46 -9.95 5.38 10.61
CA THR A 46 -10.97 5.22 9.57
C THR A 46 -11.51 3.79 9.45
N ASP A 47 -11.18 2.90 10.41
CA ASP A 47 -11.50 1.47 10.37
C ASP A 47 -11.10 0.84 9.01
N PHE A 48 -10.01 1.33 8.39
CA PHE A 48 -9.66 0.96 7.02
C PHE A 48 -9.43 -0.55 6.92
N TYR A 49 -8.65 -1.12 7.85
CA TYR A 49 -8.33 -2.53 7.86
C TYR A 49 -9.56 -3.40 8.02
N HIS A 50 -10.44 -3.03 8.95
CA HIS A 50 -11.71 -3.71 9.15
C HIS A 50 -12.57 -3.67 7.90
N ARG A 51 -12.72 -2.51 7.25
CA ARG A 51 -13.52 -2.39 6.02
C ARG A 51 -12.93 -3.17 4.86
N VAL A 52 -11.61 -3.14 4.66
CA VAL A 52 -10.95 -3.96 3.64
C VAL A 52 -11.16 -5.45 3.91
N HIS A 53 -11.12 -5.88 5.17
CA HIS A 53 -11.31 -7.28 5.54
C HIS A 53 -12.77 -7.73 5.46
N ALA A 54 -13.69 -6.96 6.01
CA ALA A 54 -15.11 -7.29 6.15
C ALA A 54 -15.94 -7.03 4.88
N GLU A 55 -15.59 -6.00 4.09
CA GLU A 55 -16.31 -5.61 2.87
C GLU A 55 -15.45 -5.84 1.62
N GLY A 56 -14.16 -5.48 1.70
CA GLY A 56 -13.20 -5.59 0.60
C GLY A 56 -13.01 -7.03 0.10
N LEU A 57 -12.62 -7.94 0.99
CA LEU A 57 -12.38 -9.35 0.65
C LEU A 57 -13.61 -10.05 0.04
N PRO A 58 -14.82 -10.02 0.66
CA PRO A 58 -15.98 -10.67 0.05
C PRO A 58 -16.31 -10.14 -1.34
N ALA A 59 -16.20 -8.83 -1.56
CA ALA A 59 -16.48 -8.25 -2.86
C ALA A 59 -15.38 -8.55 -3.89
N LEU A 60 -14.11 -8.69 -3.48
CA LEU A 60 -13.05 -9.22 -4.35
C LEU A 60 -13.31 -10.67 -4.75
N VAL A 61 -13.74 -11.52 -3.81
CA VAL A 61 -14.13 -12.92 -4.10
C VAL A 61 -15.30 -12.93 -5.08
N GLN A 62 -16.35 -12.14 -4.81
CA GLN A 62 -17.50 -12.03 -5.69
C GLN A 62 -17.08 -11.59 -7.10
N GLN A 63 -16.26 -10.55 -7.21
CA GLN A 63 -15.77 -10.06 -8.50
C GLN A 63 -14.96 -11.13 -9.25
N TYR A 64 -14.12 -11.89 -8.52
CA TYR A 64 -13.35 -12.98 -9.09
C TYR A 64 -14.25 -14.11 -9.61
N VAL A 65 -15.23 -14.53 -8.83
CA VAL A 65 -16.19 -15.58 -9.17
C VAL A 65 -17.09 -15.18 -10.35
N ASP A 66 -17.49 -13.91 -10.42
CA ASP A 66 -18.30 -13.38 -11.51
C ASP A 66 -17.52 -13.31 -12.84
N HIS A 67 -16.22 -13.03 -12.80
CA HIS A 67 -15.35 -12.87 -13.97
C HIS A 67 -14.30 -13.98 -14.09
N GLN A 68 -14.59 -15.17 -13.55
CA GLN A 68 -13.62 -16.26 -13.46
C GLN A 68 -13.09 -16.70 -14.84
N GLU A 69 -13.92 -16.62 -15.88
CA GLU A 69 -13.57 -17.00 -17.26
C GLU A 69 -12.46 -16.11 -17.85
N GLU A 70 -12.38 -14.85 -17.42
CA GLU A 70 -11.38 -13.88 -17.90
C GLU A 70 -10.14 -13.82 -17.00
N ARG A 71 -10.25 -14.28 -15.74
CA ARG A 71 -9.23 -14.10 -14.70
C ARG A 71 -8.50 -15.36 -14.29
N LEU A 72 -9.07 -16.54 -14.55
CA LEU A 72 -8.36 -17.79 -14.31
C LEU A 72 -7.23 -17.95 -15.34
N PRO A 73 -6.02 -18.34 -14.90
CA PRO A 73 -4.97 -18.79 -15.81
C PRO A 73 -5.50 -19.85 -16.79
N ASP A 74 -4.96 -19.91 -18.00
CA ASP A 74 -5.42 -20.84 -19.05
C ASP A 74 -5.48 -22.30 -18.58
N ASN A 75 -4.57 -22.69 -17.67
CA ASN A 75 -4.51 -24.03 -17.10
C ASN A 75 -5.54 -24.27 -15.98
N LEU A 76 -6.26 -23.24 -15.51
CA LEU A 76 -7.32 -23.33 -14.50
C LEU A 76 -8.70 -22.90 -15.00
N GLN A 77 -8.84 -22.43 -16.25
CA GLN A 77 -10.13 -22.04 -16.85
C GLN A 77 -11.20 -23.15 -16.84
N GLY A 78 -10.81 -24.42 -16.62
CA GLY A 78 -11.76 -25.52 -16.42
C GLY A 78 -12.33 -25.60 -15.01
N MET A 79 -11.82 -24.88 -14.03
CA MET A 79 -12.33 -24.91 -12.66
C MET A 79 -13.52 -23.95 -12.53
N ASN A 80 -14.74 -24.50 -12.50
CA ASN A 80 -15.94 -23.69 -12.35
C ASN A 80 -16.21 -23.42 -10.86
N LEU A 81 -15.81 -22.24 -10.37
CA LEU A 81 -16.10 -21.83 -9.01
C LEU A 81 -17.61 -21.57 -8.85
N PRO A 82 -18.21 -22.05 -7.75
CA PRO A 82 -19.61 -21.80 -7.48
C PRO A 82 -19.91 -20.31 -7.28
N ARG A 83 -20.93 -19.83 -8.01
CA ARG A 83 -21.40 -18.42 -7.99
C ARG A 83 -22.46 -18.13 -6.93
N ASP A 84 -22.92 -19.13 -6.17
CA ASP A 84 -23.97 -18.91 -5.19
C ASP A 84 -23.45 -18.18 -3.93
N PRO A 85 -24.31 -17.42 -3.23
CA PRO A 85 -23.87 -16.60 -2.10
C PRO A 85 -23.23 -17.39 -0.94
N ARG A 86 -23.65 -18.64 -0.72
CA ARG A 86 -23.06 -19.47 0.35
C ARG A 86 -21.62 -19.81 -0.02
N SER A 87 -21.38 -20.14 -1.28
CA SER A 87 -20.06 -20.47 -1.76
C SER A 87 -19.08 -19.31 -1.71
N VAL A 88 -19.53 -18.12 -2.12
CA VAL A 88 -18.76 -16.89 -1.97
C VAL A 88 -18.43 -16.62 -0.50
N ALA A 89 -19.37 -16.83 0.41
CA ALA A 89 -19.13 -16.69 1.85
C ALA A 89 -18.07 -17.68 2.37
N ARG A 90 -18.08 -18.94 1.91
CA ARG A 90 -17.06 -19.94 2.28
C ARG A 90 -15.67 -19.61 1.75
N LEU A 91 -15.57 -19.21 0.47
CA LEU A 91 -14.31 -18.77 -0.10
C LEU A 91 -13.77 -17.52 0.62
N THR A 92 -14.68 -16.61 1.00
CA THR A 92 -14.34 -15.44 1.80
C THR A 92 -13.80 -15.83 3.17
N GLU A 93 -14.42 -16.79 3.86
CA GLU A 93 -13.97 -17.29 5.17
C GLU A 93 -12.55 -17.87 5.11
N VAL A 94 -12.24 -18.63 4.05
CA VAL A 94 -10.87 -19.15 3.81
C VAL A 94 -9.88 -18.00 3.63
N LEU A 95 -10.19 -17.03 2.77
CA LEU A 95 -9.30 -15.87 2.55
C LEU A 95 -9.15 -15.00 3.79
N GLN A 96 -10.22 -14.76 4.54
CA GLN A 96 -10.19 -13.99 5.79
C GLN A 96 -9.35 -14.68 6.88
N THR A 97 -9.26 -16.01 6.85
CA THR A 97 -8.37 -16.78 7.74
C THR A 97 -6.92 -16.74 7.28
N MET A 98 -6.68 -16.75 5.97
CA MET A 98 -5.34 -16.62 5.38
C MET A 98 -4.79 -15.19 5.50
N PHE A 99 -5.67 -14.19 5.54
CA PHE A 99 -5.32 -12.78 5.69
C PHE A 99 -6.15 -12.18 6.82
N PRO A 100 -5.88 -12.55 8.09
CA PRO A 100 -6.62 -12.01 9.22
C PRO A 100 -6.40 -10.50 9.32
N GLU A 101 -7.43 -9.78 9.76
CA GLU A 101 -7.42 -8.32 9.89
C GLU A 101 -6.18 -7.81 10.64
N THR A 102 -5.84 -8.48 11.75
CA THR A 102 -4.67 -8.14 12.57
C THR A 102 -3.34 -8.26 11.82
N LEU A 103 -3.20 -9.24 10.94
CA LEU A 103 -2.01 -9.38 10.11
C LEU A 103 -1.94 -8.27 9.08
N VAL A 104 -3.06 -7.99 8.38
CA VAL A 104 -3.12 -6.93 7.36
C VAL A 104 -2.78 -5.58 7.98
N GLN A 105 -3.34 -5.29 9.17
CA GLN A 105 -3.01 -4.08 9.94
C GLN A 105 -1.53 -4.04 10.30
N GLN A 106 -1.02 -5.07 10.98
CA GLN A 106 0.38 -5.10 11.44
C GLN A 106 1.35 -4.93 10.27
N GLN A 107 1.13 -5.65 9.16
CA GLN A 107 2.00 -5.62 7.99
C GLN A 107 1.95 -4.27 7.27
N SER A 108 0.77 -3.65 7.19
CA SER A 108 0.61 -2.32 6.59
C SER A 108 1.25 -1.23 7.46
N ASP A 109 1.07 -1.28 8.77
CA ASP A 109 1.67 -0.33 9.72
C ASP A 109 3.19 -0.38 9.68
N GLU A 110 3.76 -1.59 9.74
CA GLU A 110 5.21 -1.79 9.65
C GLU A 110 5.74 -1.29 8.30
N PHE A 111 5.09 -1.66 7.21
CA PHE A 111 5.44 -1.19 5.88
C PHE A 111 5.42 0.35 5.81
N LEU A 112 4.36 1.01 6.26
CA LEU A 112 4.25 2.47 6.21
C LEU A 112 5.32 3.17 7.06
N ARG A 113 5.59 2.65 8.26
CA ARG A 113 6.63 3.18 9.16
C ARG A 113 8.03 3.07 8.56
N GLU A 114 8.28 2.07 7.73
CA GLU A 114 9.57 1.84 7.08
C GLU A 114 9.68 2.54 5.71
N PHE A 115 8.67 2.37 4.86
CA PHE A 115 8.58 2.89 3.50
C PHE A 115 8.50 4.42 3.44
N VAL A 116 7.65 5.05 4.26
CA VAL A 116 7.41 6.50 4.18
C VAL A 116 8.68 7.31 4.49
N PRO A 117 9.45 7.01 5.56
CA PRO A 117 10.74 7.64 5.77
C PRO A 117 11.73 7.40 4.62
N TRP A 118 11.71 6.23 3.98
CA TRP A 118 12.58 5.92 2.86
C TRP A 118 12.23 6.72 1.59
N ILE A 119 10.96 6.73 1.19
CA ILE A 119 10.50 7.43 -0.02
C ILE A 119 10.62 8.96 0.12
N THR A 120 10.52 9.48 1.35
CA THR A 120 10.78 10.91 1.64
C THR A 120 12.27 11.25 1.84
N GLY A 121 13.16 10.27 1.72
CA GLY A 121 14.60 10.43 1.86
C GLY A 121 15.03 10.81 3.29
N ARG A 122 14.27 10.42 4.31
CA ARG A 122 14.69 10.45 5.72
C ARG A 122 15.55 9.23 6.06
N ARG A 123 15.26 8.06 5.45
CA ARG A 123 16.09 6.85 5.52
C ARG A 123 16.71 6.51 4.16
N GLY A 124 17.89 5.90 4.20
CA GLY A 124 18.65 5.48 3.01
C GLY A 124 18.09 4.20 2.38
N ALA A 125 17.68 3.26 3.22
CA ALA A 125 17.05 2.00 2.89
C ALA A 125 15.85 1.76 3.82
N PHE A 126 15.03 0.77 3.50
CA PHE A 126 14.03 0.22 4.40
C PHE A 126 14.08 -1.31 4.34
N GLU A 127 13.61 -1.95 5.39
CA GLU A 127 13.46 -3.39 5.50
C GLU A 127 12.04 -3.64 6.00
N TRP A 128 11.32 -4.56 5.37
CA TRP A 128 9.95 -4.92 5.73
C TRP A 128 9.86 -6.43 5.91
N GLN A 129 9.54 -6.88 7.13
CA GLN A 129 9.48 -8.31 7.44
C GLN A 129 8.05 -8.84 7.29
N VAL A 130 7.87 -9.80 6.38
CA VAL A 130 6.56 -10.41 6.10
C VAL A 130 6.60 -11.89 6.42
N SER A 131 5.65 -12.35 7.23
CA SER A 131 5.42 -13.77 7.48
C SER A 131 3.96 -14.12 7.32
N LEU A 132 3.70 -15.19 6.57
CA LEU A 132 2.41 -15.85 6.38
C LEU A 132 2.38 -17.22 7.06
N HIS A 133 3.31 -17.48 7.99
CA HIS A 133 3.41 -18.77 8.68
C HIS A 133 2.15 -19.14 9.48
N ASP A 134 1.74 -18.27 10.41
CA ASP A 134 0.58 -18.53 11.26
C ASP A 134 -0.72 -18.62 10.43
N PRO A 135 -0.98 -17.74 9.45
CA PRO A 135 -2.15 -17.86 8.58
C PRO A 135 -2.16 -19.11 7.70
N LEU A 136 -0.98 -19.53 7.19
CA LEU A 136 -0.86 -20.78 6.44
C LEU A 136 -1.30 -21.96 7.32
N LEU A 137 -0.76 -22.06 8.53
CA LEU A 137 -1.12 -23.12 9.46
C LEU A 137 -2.58 -23.02 9.90
N ALA A 138 -3.10 -21.82 10.15
CA ALA A 138 -4.50 -21.63 10.51
C ALA A 138 -5.45 -22.10 9.39
N THR A 139 -5.05 -21.96 8.13
CA THR A 139 -5.89 -22.27 6.97
C THR A 139 -5.79 -23.75 6.56
N PHE A 140 -4.58 -24.30 6.56
CA PHE A 140 -4.29 -25.60 5.96
C PHE A 140 -3.83 -26.68 6.95
N ALA A 141 -3.48 -26.35 8.20
CA ALA A 141 -3.15 -27.36 9.19
C ALA A 141 -4.39 -27.80 9.99
N PRO A 142 -4.45 -29.08 10.44
CA PRO A 142 -5.56 -29.59 11.22
C PRO A 142 -5.64 -28.94 12.62
N ARG A 143 -6.86 -28.73 13.11
CA ARG A 143 -7.13 -28.14 14.44
C ARG A 143 -7.64 -29.21 15.40
N GLY A 144 -6.72 -30.00 15.96
CA GLY A 144 -7.07 -31.12 16.84
C GLY A 144 -7.69 -32.27 16.05
N THR A 145 -8.99 -32.50 16.22
CA THR A 145 -9.75 -33.53 15.47
C THR A 145 -10.54 -32.95 14.30
N GLU A 146 -10.59 -31.63 14.16
CA GLU A 146 -11.28 -30.97 13.04
C GLU A 146 -10.36 -30.90 11.81
N PRO A 147 -10.90 -31.14 10.60
CA PRO A 147 -10.13 -30.95 9.37
C PRO A 147 -9.68 -29.49 9.22
N PRO A 148 -8.60 -29.22 8.47
CA PRO A 148 -8.23 -27.87 8.08
C PRO A 148 -9.39 -27.08 7.48
N LEU A 149 -9.39 -25.76 7.68
CA LEU A 149 -10.45 -24.89 7.16
C LEU A 149 -10.58 -25.00 5.63
N PHE A 150 -9.45 -25.03 4.92
CA PHE A 150 -9.45 -25.22 3.48
C PHE A 150 -10.08 -26.56 3.07
N GLN A 151 -9.72 -27.66 3.73
CA GLN A 151 -10.31 -28.98 3.47
C GLN A 151 -11.82 -28.98 3.72
N ALA A 152 -12.27 -28.39 4.83
CA ALA A 152 -13.69 -28.27 5.13
C ALA A 152 -14.44 -27.45 4.07
N ALA A 153 -13.86 -26.34 3.61
CA ALA A 153 -14.45 -25.50 2.56
C ALA A 153 -14.47 -26.23 1.20
N TRP A 154 -13.38 -26.89 0.81
CA TRP A 154 -13.30 -27.67 -0.42
C TRP A 154 -14.40 -28.73 -0.50
N LEU A 155 -14.61 -29.47 0.59
CA LEU A 155 -15.64 -30.50 0.70
C LEU A 155 -17.06 -29.91 0.77
N ASP A 156 -17.29 -28.81 1.50
CA ASP A 156 -18.61 -28.15 1.58
C ASP A 156 -19.07 -27.57 0.23
N LEU A 157 -18.11 -27.20 -0.62
CA LEU A 157 -18.34 -26.63 -1.94
C LEU A 157 -18.41 -27.66 -3.07
N ASP A 158 -18.17 -28.94 -2.75
CA ASP A 158 -18.14 -30.05 -3.70
C ASP A 158 -17.17 -29.80 -4.86
N MET A 159 -15.97 -29.31 -4.51
CA MET A 159 -14.99 -28.83 -5.49
C MET A 159 -14.44 -29.95 -6.38
N SER A 160 -14.36 -31.19 -5.89
CA SER A 160 -13.95 -32.34 -6.69
C SER A 160 -14.95 -32.67 -7.78
N HIS A 161 -16.25 -32.69 -7.47
CA HIS A 161 -17.30 -32.86 -8.47
C HIS A 161 -17.22 -31.77 -9.55
N ARG A 162 -17.12 -30.50 -9.13
CA ARG A 162 -17.03 -29.34 -10.04
C ARG A 162 -15.78 -29.35 -10.90
N LEU A 163 -14.65 -29.80 -10.35
CA LEU A 163 -13.43 -29.98 -11.12
C LEU A 163 -13.66 -31.01 -12.22
N LEU A 164 -14.25 -32.16 -11.90
CA LEU A 164 -14.56 -33.21 -12.88
C LEU A 164 -15.57 -32.74 -13.94
N GLU A 165 -16.62 -32.00 -13.54
CA GLU A 165 -17.57 -31.37 -14.48
C GLU A 165 -16.86 -30.41 -15.43
N GLY A 166 -15.98 -29.57 -14.89
CA GLY A 166 -15.24 -28.59 -15.64
C GLY A 166 -14.22 -29.18 -16.62
N LEU A 167 -13.52 -30.24 -16.20
CA LEU A 167 -12.67 -31.03 -17.09
C LEU A 167 -13.47 -31.67 -18.22
N SER A 168 -14.65 -32.21 -17.91
CA SER A 168 -15.56 -32.80 -18.88
C SER A 168 -16.05 -31.78 -19.91
N ALA A 169 -16.42 -30.58 -19.46
CA ALA A 169 -16.83 -29.48 -20.33
C ALA A 169 -15.69 -29.03 -21.26
N ARG A 170 -14.48 -28.86 -20.71
CA ARG A 170 -13.30 -28.47 -21.51
C ARG A 170 -12.94 -29.51 -22.56
N GLN A 171 -13.01 -30.79 -22.22
CA GLN A 171 -12.77 -31.88 -23.18
C GLN A 171 -13.81 -31.83 -24.32
N ALA A 172 -15.08 -31.56 -24.01
CA ALA A 172 -16.13 -31.39 -25.00
C ALA A 172 -15.88 -30.18 -25.93
N GLU A 173 -15.42 -29.05 -25.37
CA GLU A 173 -15.07 -27.86 -26.15
C GLU A 173 -13.87 -28.10 -27.09
N GLN A 174 -12.82 -28.78 -26.61
CA GLN A 174 -11.67 -29.15 -27.44
C GLN A 174 -12.08 -30.06 -28.59
N ARG A 175 -13.00 -31.01 -28.35
CA ARG A 175 -13.56 -31.88 -29.41
C ARG A 175 -14.48 -31.14 -30.38
N ALA A 176 -15.08 -30.03 -29.98
CA ALA A 176 -15.89 -29.20 -30.86
C ALA A 176 -15.06 -28.31 -31.81
N GLN A 177 -13.74 -28.24 -31.63
CA GLN A 177 -12.88 -27.41 -32.48
C GLN A 177 -12.78 -27.96 -33.92
N PRO A 178 -12.79 -27.10 -34.95
CA PRO A 178 -12.70 -27.52 -36.35
C PRO A 178 -11.43 -28.33 -36.63
N GLY A 179 -11.59 -29.60 -37.03
CA GLY A 179 -10.48 -30.53 -37.31
C GLY A 179 -10.21 -31.56 -36.21
N ALA A 180 -10.92 -31.49 -35.07
CA ALA A 180 -10.90 -32.55 -34.07
C ALA A 180 -11.56 -33.84 -34.60
N ALA A 181 -11.14 -34.99 -34.06
CA ALA A 181 -11.73 -36.29 -34.38
C ALA A 181 -13.24 -36.30 -34.02
N PRO A 182 -14.08 -37.06 -34.76
CA PRO A 182 -15.51 -37.12 -34.51
C PRO A 182 -15.82 -37.54 -33.06
N PRO A 183 -16.95 -37.04 -32.49
CA PRO A 183 -17.27 -37.11 -31.06
C PRO A 183 -17.76 -38.50 -30.59
N GLU A 184 -17.08 -39.57 -30.97
CA GLU A 184 -17.48 -40.93 -30.60
C GLU A 184 -17.11 -41.30 -29.16
N GLU A 185 -16.21 -40.56 -28.52
CA GLU A 185 -15.82 -40.83 -27.14
C GLU A 185 -16.77 -40.18 -26.11
N PRO A 186 -17.24 -40.95 -25.11
CA PRO A 186 -18.07 -40.43 -24.03
C PRO A 186 -17.34 -39.36 -23.21
N SER A 187 -18.09 -38.45 -22.58
CA SER A 187 -17.52 -37.43 -21.68
C SER A 187 -16.86 -38.08 -20.45
N ILE A 188 -15.99 -37.37 -19.73
CA ILE A 188 -15.35 -37.90 -18.52
C ILE A 188 -16.39 -38.37 -17.51
N LEU A 189 -17.47 -37.60 -17.33
CA LEU A 189 -18.57 -37.96 -16.43
C LEU A 189 -19.30 -39.22 -16.90
N ASP A 190 -19.51 -39.37 -18.21
CA ASP A 190 -20.14 -40.58 -18.79
C ASP A 190 -19.23 -41.81 -18.67
N GLN A 191 -17.91 -41.63 -18.85
CA GLN A 191 -16.90 -42.66 -18.68
C GLN A 191 -16.82 -43.14 -17.23
N LEU A 192 -16.92 -42.21 -16.28
CA LEU A 192 -16.94 -42.51 -14.86
C LEU A 192 -18.24 -43.21 -14.45
N GLY A 193 -19.39 -42.75 -14.96
CA GLY A 193 -20.68 -43.41 -14.74
C GLY A 193 -20.96 -43.70 -13.27
N GLN A 194 -20.94 -44.98 -12.88
CA GLN A 194 -21.18 -45.41 -11.50
C GLN A 194 -19.99 -45.19 -10.56
N ASP A 195 -18.79 -45.01 -11.10
CA ASP A 195 -17.55 -44.80 -10.35
C ASP A 195 -17.29 -43.33 -10.02
N LEU A 196 -18.17 -42.41 -10.47
CA LEU A 196 -18.03 -40.97 -10.24
C LEU A 196 -17.81 -40.61 -8.75
N PRO A 197 -18.61 -41.12 -7.78
CA PRO A 197 -18.37 -40.80 -6.36
C PRO A 197 -17.01 -41.29 -5.84
N ALA A 198 -16.48 -42.38 -6.41
CA ALA A 198 -15.17 -42.90 -6.03
C ALA A 198 -14.04 -42.08 -6.66
N ALA A 199 -14.23 -41.57 -7.88
CA ALA A 199 -13.30 -40.64 -8.52
C ALA A 199 -13.27 -39.27 -7.83
N GLU A 200 -14.41 -38.79 -7.33
CA GLU A 200 -14.48 -37.58 -6.49
C GLU A 200 -13.67 -37.76 -5.21
N ALA A 201 -13.88 -38.88 -4.49
CA ALA A 201 -13.11 -39.18 -3.29
C ALA A 201 -11.60 -39.34 -3.57
N TRP A 202 -11.23 -39.96 -4.69
CA TRP A 202 -9.83 -40.03 -5.13
C TRP A 202 -9.25 -38.64 -5.44
N THR A 203 -10.04 -37.75 -6.04
CA THR A 203 -9.62 -36.38 -6.34
C THR A 203 -9.40 -35.58 -5.06
N ASP A 204 -10.27 -35.74 -4.07
CA ASP A 204 -10.11 -35.17 -2.73
C ASP A 204 -8.83 -35.68 -2.07
N ASP A 205 -8.63 -37.00 -2.02
CA ASP A 205 -7.46 -37.63 -1.42
C ASP A 205 -6.15 -37.16 -2.09
N ALA A 206 -6.13 -37.09 -3.42
CA ALA A 206 -4.97 -36.64 -4.18
C ALA A 206 -4.62 -35.16 -3.90
N LEU A 207 -5.63 -34.28 -3.80
CA LEU A 207 -5.41 -32.88 -3.44
C LEU A 207 -4.90 -32.75 -2.00
N PHE A 208 -5.49 -33.48 -1.06
CA PHE A 208 -5.10 -33.37 0.34
C PHE A 208 -3.73 -34.00 0.61
N GLU A 209 -3.32 -35.03 -0.14
CA GLU A 209 -1.94 -35.53 -0.11
C GLU A 209 -0.93 -34.44 -0.51
N VAL A 210 -1.24 -33.65 -1.55
CA VAL A 210 -0.42 -32.51 -1.97
C VAL A 210 -0.29 -31.49 -0.83
N ILE A 211 -1.42 -31.11 -0.24
CA ILE A 211 -1.46 -30.09 0.82
C ILE A 211 -0.74 -30.57 2.08
N ASP A 212 -1.02 -31.80 2.54
CA ASP A 212 -0.42 -32.41 3.72
C ASP A 212 1.10 -32.59 3.57
N SER A 213 1.59 -32.72 2.35
CA SER A 213 3.03 -32.78 2.05
C SER A 213 3.67 -31.39 1.95
N MET A 214 3.00 -30.44 1.28
CA MET A 214 3.56 -29.11 1.03
C MET A 214 3.51 -28.20 2.24
N VAL A 215 2.44 -28.24 3.05
CA VAL A 215 2.27 -27.32 4.18
C VAL A 215 3.38 -27.47 5.23
N PRO A 216 3.76 -28.68 5.69
CA PRO A 216 4.89 -28.84 6.59
C PRO A 216 6.21 -28.32 5.99
N TYR A 217 6.43 -28.53 4.70
CA TYR A 217 7.63 -28.02 4.02
C TYR A 217 7.67 -26.49 3.98
N LEU A 218 6.57 -25.85 3.52
CA LEU A 218 6.45 -24.40 3.46
C LEU A 218 6.55 -23.76 4.85
N ALA A 219 5.95 -24.40 5.86
CA ALA A 219 6.01 -24.00 7.26
C ALA A 219 7.41 -24.21 7.89
N GLY A 220 8.35 -24.85 7.19
CA GLY A 220 9.69 -25.17 7.71
C GLY A 220 9.71 -26.30 8.75
N GLN A 221 8.64 -27.10 8.81
CA GLN A 221 8.51 -28.29 9.65
C GLN A 221 9.08 -29.55 8.98
N ALA A 222 9.22 -29.54 7.65
CA ALA A 222 9.89 -30.55 6.85
C ALA A 222 10.98 -29.92 5.98
N GLU A 223 12.11 -30.62 5.79
CA GLU A 223 13.21 -30.15 4.94
C GLU A 223 12.95 -30.35 3.45
N ASP A 224 12.10 -31.33 3.11
CA ASP A 224 11.76 -31.74 1.75
C ASP A 224 10.34 -32.35 1.73
N PHE A 225 9.75 -32.46 0.55
CA PHE A 225 8.52 -33.21 0.30
C PHE A 225 8.62 -33.91 -1.06
N ASN A 226 7.88 -35.01 -1.21
CA ASN A 226 7.81 -35.75 -2.46
C ASN A 226 6.41 -36.33 -2.60
N ILE A 227 5.66 -35.82 -3.57
CA ILE A 227 4.28 -36.21 -3.86
C ILE A 227 4.27 -37.11 -5.08
N HIS A 228 3.43 -38.14 -5.03
CA HIS A 228 3.20 -39.03 -6.17
C HIS A 228 1.72 -39.39 -6.29
N ILE A 229 1.08 -38.89 -7.35
CA ILE A 229 -0.33 -39.17 -7.63
C ILE A 229 -0.41 -40.23 -8.73
N ASP A 230 -0.97 -41.39 -8.40
CA ASP A 230 -1.20 -42.50 -9.33
C ASP A 230 -2.54 -42.38 -10.05
N PHE A 231 -2.50 -42.37 -11.38
CA PHE A 231 -3.67 -42.29 -12.25
C PHE A 231 -4.20 -43.66 -12.68
N THR A 232 -3.54 -44.76 -12.29
CA THR A 232 -4.00 -46.14 -12.58
C THR A 232 -5.45 -46.42 -12.17
N PRO A 233 -5.97 -45.90 -11.04
CA PRO A 233 -7.38 -46.10 -10.66
C PRO A 233 -8.37 -45.39 -11.60
N TYR A 234 -7.98 -44.24 -12.17
CA TYR A 234 -8.84 -43.39 -13.01
C TYR A 234 -8.06 -42.85 -14.23
N PRO A 235 -7.65 -43.73 -15.16
CA PRO A 235 -6.80 -43.36 -16.30
C PRO A 235 -7.43 -42.29 -17.20
N GLN A 236 -8.76 -42.25 -17.28
CA GLN A 236 -9.53 -41.24 -18.02
C GLN A 236 -9.32 -39.79 -17.52
N LEU A 237 -8.75 -39.61 -16.32
CA LEU A 237 -8.40 -38.28 -15.79
C LEU A 237 -6.99 -37.82 -16.21
N ALA A 238 -6.16 -38.69 -16.78
CA ALA A 238 -4.78 -38.35 -17.14
C ALA A 238 -4.72 -37.32 -18.28
N GLU A 239 -5.40 -37.57 -19.41
CA GLU A 239 -5.45 -36.64 -20.55
C GLU A 239 -5.93 -35.22 -20.15
N PRO A 240 -7.10 -35.04 -19.50
CA PRO A 240 -7.62 -33.71 -19.20
C PRO A 240 -6.77 -32.97 -18.14
N LEU A 241 -6.10 -33.69 -17.23
CA LEU A 241 -5.22 -33.09 -16.22
C LEU A 241 -3.78 -32.87 -16.70
N ALA A 242 -3.35 -33.51 -17.79
CA ALA A 242 -2.00 -33.38 -18.34
C ALA A 242 -1.60 -31.90 -18.55
N GLY A 243 -2.49 -31.12 -19.16
CA GLY A 243 -2.28 -29.68 -19.36
C GLY A 243 -2.19 -28.88 -18.05
N MET A 244 -3.03 -29.20 -17.07
CA MET A 244 -3.05 -28.53 -15.76
C MET A 244 -1.76 -28.80 -14.97
N LEU A 245 -1.30 -30.05 -15.02
CA LEU A 245 -0.13 -30.55 -14.31
C LEU A 245 1.19 -30.31 -15.06
N ARG A 246 1.12 -29.73 -16.27
CA ARG A 246 2.25 -29.51 -17.18
C ARG A 246 3.05 -30.80 -17.44
N SER A 247 2.32 -31.90 -17.67
CA SER A 247 2.83 -33.22 -18.01
C SER A 247 2.17 -33.71 -19.31
N ASP A 248 2.62 -34.82 -19.87
CA ASP A 248 1.89 -35.54 -20.93
C ASP A 248 1.12 -36.73 -20.36
N GLU A 249 0.06 -37.14 -21.07
CA GLU A 249 -0.82 -38.26 -20.68
C GLU A 249 -0.06 -39.57 -20.52
N ALA A 250 0.87 -39.88 -21.44
CA ALA A 250 1.60 -41.15 -21.41
C ALA A 250 2.48 -41.26 -20.15
N THR A 251 3.13 -40.17 -19.76
CA THR A 251 3.88 -40.08 -18.49
C THR A 251 2.95 -40.23 -17.29
N LEU A 252 1.80 -39.56 -17.27
CA LEU A 252 0.83 -39.68 -16.17
C LEU A 252 0.31 -41.11 -16.00
N LEU A 253 0.04 -41.82 -17.10
CA LEU A 253 -0.45 -43.21 -17.06
C LEU A 253 0.66 -44.22 -16.71
N ALA A 254 1.91 -43.96 -17.09
CA ALA A 254 3.02 -44.89 -16.88
C ALA A 254 3.69 -44.72 -15.50
N GLU A 255 3.86 -43.48 -15.06
CA GLU A 255 4.68 -43.12 -13.89
C GLU A 255 3.93 -42.30 -12.85
N GLY A 256 2.68 -41.92 -13.11
CA GLY A 256 1.91 -40.97 -12.30
C GLY A 256 2.42 -39.54 -12.41
N TRP A 257 1.80 -38.63 -11.65
CA TRP A 257 2.34 -37.28 -11.46
C TRP A 257 3.30 -37.26 -10.27
N ARG A 258 4.43 -36.57 -10.41
CA ARG A 258 5.43 -36.43 -9.35
C ARG A 258 5.78 -34.97 -9.16
N PHE A 259 5.85 -34.53 -7.91
CA PHE A 259 6.21 -33.17 -7.56
C PHE A 259 6.96 -33.15 -6.23
N ASP A 260 8.16 -32.59 -6.23
CA ASP A 260 9.03 -32.52 -5.07
C ASP A 260 9.53 -31.09 -4.83
N SER A 261 10.28 -30.88 -3.74
CA SER A 261 10.77 -29.55 -3.40
C SER A 261 11.77 -28.99 -4.42
N ALA A 262 12.54 -29.84 -5.11
CA ALA A 262 13.49 -29.42 -6.12
C ALA A 262 12.75 -28.89 -7.36
N GLU A 263 11.71 -29.59 -7.78
CA GLU A 263 10.81 -29.19 -8.86
C GLU A 263 10.05 -27.91 -8.52
N LEU A 264 9.56 -27.76 -7.28
CA LEU A 264 8.95 -26.50 -6.83
C LEU A 264 9.94 -25.32 -6.93
N ARG A 265 11.16 -25.47 -6.39
CA ARG A 265 12.19 -24.42 -6.46
C ARG A 265 12.53 -24.08 -7.90
N ARG A 266 12.65 -25.08 -8.78
CA ARG A 266 12.90 -24.89 -10.21
C ARG A 266 11.76 -24.13 -10.88
N LYS A 267 10.50 -24.51 -10.64
CA LYS A 267 9.34 -23.80 -11.21
C LYS A 267 9.22 -22.37 -10.71
N LEU A 268 9.57 -22.10 -9.46
CA LEU A 268 9.64 -20.73 -8.92
C LEU A 268 10.73 -19.95 -9.67
N GLN A 269 11.95 -20.49 -9.79
CA GLN A 269 13.06 -19.84 -10.53
C GLN A 269 12.74 -19.58 -12.01
N GLU A 270 11.97 -20.45 -12.65
CA GLU A 270 11.54 -20.32 -14.05
C GLU A 270 10.30 -19.42 -14.22
N SER A 271 9.74 -18.89 -13.13
CA SER A 271 8.59 -17.98 -13.22
C SER A 271 9.01 -16.65 -13.82
N ASP A 272 8.23 -16.18 -14.80
CA ASP A 272 8.37 -14.83 -15.34
C ASP A 272 7.98 -13.75 -14.31
N ASN A 273 7.28 -14.13 -13.23
CA ASN A 273 6.87 -13.18 -12.20
C ASN A 273 8.02 -12.92 -11.22
N VAL A 274 8.58 -11.70 -11.32
CA VAL A 274 9.69 -11.21 -10.48
C VAL A 274 9.39 -11.22 -8.97
N ALA A 275 8.11 -11.26 -8.58
CA ALA A 275 7.74 -11.37 -7.17
C ALA A 275 8.00 -12.77 -6.58
N VAL A 276 8.07 -13.81 -7.41
CA VAL A 276 8.17 -15.22 -6.98
C VAL A 276 9.37 -15.97 -7.55
N ASN A 277 10.17 -15.32 -8.41
CA ASN A 277 11.30 -15.96 -9.08
C ASN A 277 12.51 -16.24 -8.18
N ASP A 278 12.54 -15.65 -6.98
CA ASP A 278 13.42 -16.08 -5.89
C ASP A 278 12.70 -17.16 -5.06
N PRO A 279 13.06 -18.46 -5.21
CA PRO A 279 12.41 -19.53 -4.48
C PRO A 279 12.65 -19.47 -2.98
N GLU A 280 13.83 -19.00 -2.54
CA GLU A 280 14.17 -18.96 -1.13
C GLU A 280 13.37 -17.87 -0.42
N GLN A 281 13.23 -16.70 -1.04
CA GLN A 281 12.35 -15.64 -0.53
C GLN A 281 10.87 -16.06 -0.56
N SER A 282 10.41 -16.70 -1.64
CA SER A 282 9.03 -17.15 -1.80
C SER A 282 8.63 -18.24 -0.80
N ILE A 283 9.55 -19.13 -0.45
CA ILE A 283 9.31 -20.16 0.57
C ILE A 283 9.47 -19.58 1.98
N ALA A 284 10.44 -18.69 2.19
CA ALA A 284 10.70 -18.07 3.49
C ALA A 284 9.51 -17.27 4.03
N ILE A 285 8.67 -16.67 3.16
CA ILE A 285 7.46 -15.96 3.60
C ILE A 285 6.53 -16.85 4.44
N PHE A 286 6.52 -18.17 4.23
CA PHE A 286 5.67 -19.12 4.96
C PHE A 286 6.33 -19.72 6.19
N ARG A 287 7.59 -19.38 6.47
CA ARG A 287 8.34 -19.86 7.64
C ARG A 287 8.15 -18.91 8.84
N PRO A 288 8.40 -19.36 10.08
CA PRO A 288 8.24 -18.52 11.27
C PRO A 288 9.04 -17.21 11.23
N GLY A 289 10.21 -17.21 10.57
CA GLY A 289 11.04 -16.02 10.39
C GLY A 289 10.55 -15.08 9.28
N GLY A 290 9.64 -15.53 8.41
CA GLY A 290 9.21 -14.79 7.25
C GLY A 290 10.34 -14.52 6.25
N THR A 291 10.12 -13.52 5.42
CA THR A 291 11.13 -12.94 4.55
C THR A 291 11.26 -11.44 4.79
N THR A 292 12.44 -10.89 4.52
CA THR A 292 12.68 -9.45 4.59
C THR A 292 12.72 -8.91 3.17
N PHE A 293 11.80 -8.01 2.84
CA PHE A 293 11.85 -7.23 1.60
C PHE A 293 12.65 -5.97 1.85
N THR A 294 13.69 -5.77 1.05
CA THR A 294 14.54 -4.59 1.13
C THR A 294 14.10 -3.52 0.14
N SER A 295 14.63 -2.31 0.31
CA SER A 295 14.42 -1.25 -0.68
C SER A 295 14.96 -1.58 -2.06
N ASP A 296 16.01 -2.40 -2.15
CA ASP A 296 16.61 -2.78 -3.43
C ASP A 296 15.69 -3.76 -4.17
N ASP A 297 15.16 -4.77 -3.45
CA ASP A 297 14.16 -5.70 -4.00
C ASP A 297 12.90 -4.95 -4.47
N PHE A 298 12.45 -3.96 -3.71
CA PHE A 298 11.29 -3.14 -4.08
C PHE A 298 11.55 -2.32 -5.35
N VAL A 299 12.71 -1.66 -5.46
CA VAL A 299 13.08 -0.88 -6.65
C VAL A 299 13.23 -1.79 -7.86
N GLU A 300 13.90 -2.94 -7.71
CA GLU A 300 14.08 -3.92 -8.77
C GLU A 300 12.74 -4.39 -9.32
N ARG A 301 11.80 -4.75 -8.45
CA ARG A 301 10.45 -5.18 -8.86
C ARG A 301 9.65 -4.09 -9.56
N VAL A 302 9.65 -2.88 -9.02
CA VAL A 302 8.91 -1.75 -9.62
C VAL A 302 9.47 -1.42 -11.00
N GLU A 303 10.80 -1.39 -11.15
CA GLU A 303 11.42 -1.11 -12.45
C GLU A 303 11.26 -2.29 -13.42
N ALA A 304 11.31 -3.54 -12.97
CA ALA A 304 11.07 -4.70 -13.82
C ALA A 304 9.64 -4.71 -14.38
N GLN A 305 8.63 -4.49 -13.54
CA GLN A 305 7.23 -4.37 -13.97
C GLN A 305 7.03 -3.20 -14.94
N ARG A 306 7.73 -2.08 -14.72
CA ARG A 306 7.72 -0.95 -15.65
C ARG A 306 8.33 -1.30 -17.01
N GLN A 307 9.44 -2.03 -17.03
CA GLN A 307 10.05 -2.52 -18.28
C GLN A 307 9.13 -3.50 -19.03
N GLU A 308 8.44 -4.39 -18.33
CA GLU A 308 7.45 -5.28 -18.94
C GLU A 308 6.31 -4.51 -19.61
N ARG A 309 5.78 -3.48 -18.95
CA ARG A 309 4.74 -2.60 -19.54
C ARG A 309 5.25 -1.85 -20.77
N ILE A 310 6.48 -1.32 -20.72
CA ILE A 310 7.12 -0.68 -21.89
C ILE A 310 7.28 -1.69 -23.03
N ALA A 311 7.72 -2.91 -22.73
CA ALA A 311 7.87 -3.98 -23.71
C ALA A 311 6.53 -4.40 -24.32
N ALA A 312 5.44 -4.32 -23.54
CA ALA A 312 4.06 -4.52 -24.00
C ALA A 312 3.51 -3.35 -24.84
N GLY A 313 4.28 -2.26 -25.01
CA GLY A 313 3.90 -1.09 -25.81
C GLY A 313 3.06 -0.07 -25.07
N GLU A 314 3.00 -0.12 -23.73
CA GLU A 314 2.36 0.92 -22.93
C GLU A 314 3.23 2.17 -22.82
N ASP A 315 2.62 3.35 -22.92
CA ASP A 315 3.31 4.63 -22.80
C ASP A 315 3.81 4.86 -21.37
N ASP A 316 5.13 4.75 -21.18
CA ASP A 316 5.78 5.04 -19.90
C ASP A 316 6.16 6.52 -19.77
N THR A 317 5.14 7.36 -19.56
CA THR A 317 5.32 8.80 -19.32
C THR A 317 5.40 9.13 -17.82
N GLY A 318 5.26 8.13 -16.96
CA GLY A 318 5.26 8.31 -15.51
C GLY A 318 6.66 8.58 -14.94
N PRO A 319 6.77 9.37 -13.86
CA PRO A 319 8.04 9.59 -13.19
C PRO A 319 8.59 8.30 -12.61
N THR A 320 9.91 8.12 -12.66
CA THR A 320 10.57 6.96 -12.05
C THR A 320 10.49 7.01 -10.53
N LEU A 321 10.63 5.87 -9.85
CA LEU A 321 10.64 5.84 -8.38
C LEU A 321 11.79 6.69 -7.80
N ALA A 322 12.94 6.69 -8.47
CA ALA A 322 14.09 7.52 -8.12
C ALA A 322 13.79 9.02 -8.29
N GLU A 323 13.04 9.41 -9.33
CA GLU A 323 12.59 10.78 -9.56
C GLU A 323 11.59 11.22 -8.49
N VAL A 324 10.60 10.38 -8.15
CA VAL A 324 9.64 10.63 -7.07
C VAL A 324 10.37 10.83 -5.74
N ARG A 325 11.30 9.93 -5.39
CA ARG A 325 12.11 10.04 -4.17
C ARG A 325 12.96 11.31 -4.15
N THR A 326 13.55 11.68 -5.28
CA THR A 326 14.33 12.92 -5.41
C THR A 326 13.45 14.15 -5.25
N ALA A 327 12.28 14.16 -5.90
CA ALA A 327 11.30 15.23 -5.77
C ALA A 327 10.82 15.39 -4.33
N LEU A 328 10.44 14.30 -3.66
CA LEU A 328 10.01 14.32 -2.25
C LEU A 328 11.13 14.76 -1.32
N ARG A 329 12.38 14.34 -1.57
CA ARG A 329 13.54 14.80 -0.80
C ARG A 329 13.78 16.31 -0.98
N VAL A 330 13.67 16.82 -2.19
CA VAL A 330 13.77 18.27 -2.48
C VAL A 330 12.64 19.02 -1.80
N VAL A 331 11.40 18.56 -1.93
CA VAL A 331 10.22 19.14 -1.29
C VAL A 331 10.38 19.15 0.22
N ARG A 332 10.89 18.08 0.83
CA ARG A 332 11.16 18.02 2.28
C ARG A 332 12.25 19.01 2.70
N LEU A 333 13.37 19.04 1.99
CA LEU A 333 14.51 19.89 2.36
C LEU A 333 14.19 21.37 2.14
N ALA A 334 13.50 21.69 1.04
CA ALA A 334 12.96 23.02 0.79
C ALA A 334 11.88 23.38 1.82
N GLY A 335 10.87 22.55 2.02
CA GLY A 335 9.76 22.82 2.93
C GLY A 335 10.21 23.01 4.39
N SER A 336 11.20 22.24 4.86
CA SER A 336 11.66 22.36 6.25
C SER A 336 12.55 23.60 6.50
N TRP A 337 13.49 23.90 5.60
CA TRP A 337 14.51 24.93 5.85
C TRP A 337 14.31 26.23 5.09
N LEU A 338 13.82 26.15 3.85
CA LEU A 338 13.64 27.32 2.99
C LEU A 338 12.72 28.37 3.61
N PRO A 339 11.52 28.06 4.14
CA PRO A 339 10.69 29.09 4.75
C PRO A 339 11.33 29.71 5.98
N ILE A 340 12.05 28.95 6.81
CA ILE A 340 12.74 29.50 7.99
C ILE A 340 13.85 30.46 7.54
N ALA A 341 14.70 30.03 6.60
CA ALA A 341 15.76 30.86 6.04
C ALA A 341 15.21 32.12 5.39
N LEU A 342 14.10 32.00 4.65
CA LEU A 342 13.44 33.11 3.97
C LEU A 342 12.77 34.07 4.96
N ALA A 343 12.15 33.54 6.02
CA ALA A 343 11.53 34.33 7.08
C ALA A 343 12.58 35.18 7.80
N LEU A 344 13.72 34.56 8.14
CA LEU A 344 14.85 35.24 8.76
C LEU A 344 15.43 36.30 7.83
N LEU A 345 15.64 35.97 6.55
CA LEU A 345 16.14 36.91 5.55
C LEU A 345 15.20 38.10 5.37
N LEU A 346 13.88 37.86 5.30
CA LEU A 346 12.85 38.89 5.25
C LEU A 346 12.85 39.77 6.50
N ALA A 347 12.86 39.15 7.69
CA ALA A 347 12.87 39.88 8.96
C ALA A 347 14.10 40.78 9.09
N VAL A 348 15.27 40.29 8.65
CA VAL A 348 16.52 41.05 8.59
C VAL A 348 16.39 42.20 7.60
N ALA A 349 15.99 41.92 6.35
CA ALA A 349 15.85 42.95 5.32
C ALA A 349 14.88 44.07 5.76
N ILE A 350 13.68 43.71 6.22
CA ILE A 350 12.67 44.66 6.66
C ILE A 350 13.15 45.43 7.91
N GLY A 351 13.79 44.74 8.85
CA GLY A 351 14.38 45.37 10.04
C GLY A 351 15.41 46.45 9.66
N PHE A 352 16.34 46.13 8.75
CA PHE A 352 17.35 47.08 8.29
C PHE A 352 16.78 48.23 7.45
N LEU A 353 15.74 48.00 6.66
CA LEU A 353 15.10 49.06 5.87
C LEU A 353 14.15 49.96 6.69
N GLY A 354 13.53 49.43 7.75
CA GLY A 354 12.47 50.11 8.50
C GLY A 354 12.93 50.93 9.71
N GLY A 355 14.04 50.57 10.38
CA GLY A 355 14.43 51.17 11.67
C GLY A 355 15.79 51.89 11.66
N HIS A 356 15.85 53.10 12.20
CA HIS A 356 17.14 53.78 12.43
C HIS A 356 17.87 53.19 13.65
N ASP A 357 17.13 52.87 14.72
CA ASP A 357 17.65 52.29 15.96
C ASP A 357 17.37 50.80 16.10
N ARG A 358 18.22 50.10 16.85
CA ARG A 358 18.10 48.64 17.12
C ARG A 358 16.70 48.23 17.57
N ARG A 359 16.02 49.05 18.37
CA ARG A 359 14.64 48.79 18.83
C ARG A 359 13.63 48.85 17.68
N THR A 360 13.69 49.91 16.89
CA THR A 360 12.80 50.11 15.75
C THR A 360 13.02 49.03 14.70
N ARG A 361 14.28 48.58 14.50
CA ARG A 361 14.60 47.46 13.60
C ARG A 361 13.96 46.14 14.08
N LEU A 362 14.06 45.83 15.37
CA LEU A 362 13.43 44.65 15.96
C LEU A 362 11.89 44.72 15.88
N LEU A 363 11.30 45.90 16.13
CA LEU A 363 9.86 46.09 16.04
C LEU A 363 9.34 45.85 14.60
N TRP A 364 10.02 46.40 13.58
CA TRP A 364 9.64 46.19 12.19
C TRP A 364 9.85 44.75 11.72
N GLY A 365 10.94 44.09 12.14
CA GLY A 365 11.18 42.68 11.86
C GLY A 365 10.12 41.77 12.49
N ALA A 366 9.81 41.98 13.78
CA ALA A 366 8.80 41.21 14.49
C ALA A 366 7.38 41.45 13.94
N GLY A 367 7.04 42.70 13.61
CA GLY A 367 5.76 43.05 13.01
C GLY A 367 5.57 42.41 11.63
N ALA A 368 6.61 42.41 10.79
CA ALA A 368 6.57 41.72 9.51
C ALA A 368 6.37 40.21 9.67
N LEU A 369 7.08 39.60 10.62
CA LEU A 369 6.96 38.16 10.89
C LEU A 369 5.54 37.80 11.39
N ALA A 370 4.93 38.63 12.24
CA ALA A 370 3.55 38.44 12.68
C ALA A 370 2.55 38.56 11.51
N VAL A 371 2.72 39.55 10.62
CA VAL A 371 1.87 39.72 9.43
C VAL A 371 2.03 38.54 8.47
N VAL A 372 3.25 38.08 8.23
CA VAL A 372 3.54 36.89 7.40
C VAL A 372 2.86 35.66 7.99
N ALA A 373 2.97 35.45 9.31
CA ALA A 373 2.31 34.33 9.99
C ALA A 373 0.78 34.41 9.87
N ALA A 374 0.20 35.60 10.00
CA ALA A 374 -1.25 35.81 9.83
C ALA A 374 -1.72 35.56 8.39
N ILE A 375 -0.96 36.02 7.38
CA ILE A 375 -1.25 35.75 5.97
C ILE A 375 -1.09 34.26 5.67
N THR A 376 -0.05 33.62 6.21
CA THR A 376 0.15 32.17 6.08
C THR A 376 -1.01 31.40 6.69
N LEU A 377 -1.44 31.76 7.90
CA LEU A 377 -2.62 31.17 8.53
C LEU A 377 -3.87 31.33 7.66
N GLY A 378 -4.16 32.55 7.21
CA GLY A 378 -5.34 32.82 6.40
C GLY A 378 -5.31 32.15 5.03
N ALA A 379 -4.16 32.18 4.34
CA ALA A 379 -4.03 31.54 3.04
C ALA A 379 -4.04 30.02 3.16
N THR A 380 -3.43 29.46 4.21
CA THR A 380 -3.44 28.00 4.39
C THR A 380 -4.85 27.53 4.71
N SER A 381 -5.58 28.21 5.60
CA SER A 381 -6.96 27.82 5.93
C SER A 381 -7.94 28.02 4.76
N THR A 382 -7.74 29.03 3.92
CA THR A 382 -8.69 29.34 2.82
C THR A 382 -8.30 28.72 1.49
N VAL A 383 -7.03 28.82 1.08
CA VAL A 383 -6.58 28.31 -0.22
C VAL A 383 -6.45 26.79 -0.19
N TYR A 384 -5.93 26.19 0.88
CA TYR A 384 -5.83 24.74 0.96
C TYR A 384 -7.23 24.09 0.90
N ALA A 385 -8.15 24.56 1.74
CA ALA A 385 -9.54 24.09 1.75
C ALA A 385 -10.21 24.28 0.37
N ALA A 386 -10.03 25.46 -0.26
CA ALA A 386 -10.67 25.73 -1.54
C ALA A 386 -10.03 25.03 -2.76
N THR A 387 -8.79 24.54 -2.67
CA THR A 387 -8.08 23.99 -3.83
C THR A 387 -7.73 22.51 -3.74
N ILE A 388 -7.43 22.01 -2.54
CA ILE A 388 -7.04 20.62 -2.35
C ILE A 388 -8.21 19.83 -1.77
N GLU A 389 -8.83 20.30 -0.69
CA GLU A 389 -9.98 19.62 -0.06
C GLU A 389 -11.15 19.49 -1.06
N ASP A 390 -11.59 20.60 -1.68
CA ASP A 390 -12.64 20.58 -2.72
C ASP A 390 -12.30 19.67 -3.91
N ARG A 391 -11.03 19.60 -4.32
CA ARG A 391 -10.59 18.72 -5.41
C ARG A 391 -10.57 17.26 -5.00
N VAL A 392 -10.10 16.94 -3.80
CA VAL A 392 -10.07 15.56 -3.29
C VAL A 392 -11.49 15.08 -3.06
N ASP A 393 -12.37 15.91 -2.51
CA ASP A 393 -13.79 15.60 -2.33
C ASP A 393 -14.51 15.40 -3.67
N THR A 394 -14.25 16.27 -4.66
CA THR A 394 -14.82 16.14 -6.00
C THR A 394 -14.29 14.87 -6.68
N TRP A 395 -12.98 14.64 -6.65
CA TRP A 395 -12.38 13.42 -7.18
C TRP A 395 -12.94 12.18 -6.48
N ALA A 396 -13.08 12.18 -5.15
CA ALA A 396 -13.67 11.07 -4.42
C ALA A 396 -15.15 10.86 -4.78
N ALA A 397 -15.91 11.93 -5.01
CA ALA A 397 -17.29 11.83 -5.46
C ALA A 397 -17.38 11.24 -6.88
N GLU A 398 -16.49 11.64 -7.80
CA GLU A 398 -16.40 11.12 -9.16
C GLU A 398 -15.95 9.65 -9.18
N GLU A 399 -14.92 9.30 -8.41
CA GLU A 399 -14.35 7.95 -8.35
C GLU A 399 -15.34 6.95 -7.73
N ARG A 400 -16.18 7.38 -6.77
CA ARG A 400 -17.26 6.55 -6.19
C ARG A 400 -18.27 6.09 -7.25
N ILE A 401 -18.48 6.86 -8.31
CA ILE A 401 -19.46 6.55 -9.37
C ILE A 401 -18.82 6.09 -10.68
N ALA A 402 -17.49 6.11 -10.79
CA ALA A 402 -16.78 5.73 -12.02
C ALA A 402 -16.95 4.23 -12.29
N GLU A 403 -17.49 3.86 -13.46
CA GLU A 403 -17.61 2.44 -13.84
C GLU A 403 -16.20 1.81 -14.05
N ASP A 404 -15.30 2.53 -14.74
CA ASP A 404 -13.97 2.05 -15.15
C ASP A 404 -12.82 2.39 -14.18
N SER A 405 -13.11 2.56 -12.89
CA SER A 405 -12.06 2.88 -11.92
C SER A 405 -11.08 1.71 -11.73
N ALA A 406 -9.79 2.05 -11.67
CA ALA A 406 -8.69 1.11 -11.42
C ALA A 406 -8.75 0.49 -10.02
N LEU A 407 -9.46 1.13 -9.08
CA LEU A 407 -9.70 0.58 -7.76
C LEU A 407 -10.85 -0.43 -7.83
N PRO A 408 -10.69 -1.64 -7.26
CA PRO A 408 -11.81 -2.56 -7.09
C PRO A 408 -12.95 -1.84 -6.36
N VAL A 409 -14.19 -2.03 -6.83
CA VAL A 409 -15.40 -1.35 -6.30
C VAL A 409 -15.45 -1.40 -4.77
N ALA A 410 -15.04 -2.53 -4.20
CA ALA A 410 -15.00 -2.78 -2.77
C ALA A 410 -13.99 -1.92 -1.98
N LEU A 411 -12.87 -1.56 -2.61
CA LEU A 411 -11.81 -0.77 -1.99
C LEU A 411 -11.99 0.73 -2.23
N ARG A 412 -12.85 1.13 -3.18
CA ARG A 412 -13.08 2.54 -3.50
C ARG A 412 -13.51 3.33 -2.28
N GLY A 413 -14.55 2.88 -1.57
CA GLY A 413 -15.05 3.56 -0.36
C GLY A 413 -13.94 3.78 0.69
N PRO A 414 -13.31 2.71 1.20
CA PRO A 414 -12.25 2.82 2.20
C PRO A 414 -11.06 3.69 1.77
N VAL A 415 -10.57 3.53 0.53
CA VAL A 415 -9.43 4.31 0.01
C VAL A 415 -9.77 5.79 -0.13
N LEU A 416 -10.97 6.10 -0.59
CA LEU A 416 -11.42 7.49 -0.75
C LEU A 416 -11.63 8.17 0.60
N ASP A 417 -12.23 7.47 1.56
CA ASP A 417 -12.42 8.01 2.91
C ASP A 417 -11.07 8.25 3.62
N LEU A 418 -10.12 7.31 3.48
CA LEU A 418 -8.75 7.51 3.96
C LEU A 418 -8.09 8.73 3.29
N SER A 419 -8.27 8.90 1.98
CA SER A 419 -7.72 10.03 1.24
C SER A 419 -8.28 11.37 1.72
N VAL A 420 -9.58 11.43 2.00
CA VAL A 420 -10.26 12.60 2.57
C VAL A 420 -9.76 12.88 3.99
N GLU A 421 -9.69 11.86 4.86
CA GLU A 421 -9.23 12.02 6.25
C GLU A 421 -7.78 12.50 6.31
N VAL A 422 -6.88 11.88 5.54
CA VAL A 422 -5.49 12.33 5.40
C VAL A 422 -5.46 13.79 4.95
N THR A 423 -6.26 14.16 3.95
CA THR A 423 -6.34 15.53 3.41
C THR A 423 -6.78 16.54 4.47
N HIS A 424 -7.81 16.23 5.26
CA HIS A 424 -8.29 17.05 6.36
C HIS A 424 -7.25 17.20 7.47
N GLY A 425 -6.59 16.12 7.87
CA GLY A 425 -5.57 16.17 8.90
C GLY A 425 -4.32 16.95 8.47
N ILE A 426 -3.98 16.97 7.16
CA ILE A 426 -2.98 17.91 6.63
C ILE A 426 -3.40 19.35 6.94
N SER A 427 -4.63 19.71 6.56
CA SER A 427 -5.18 21.06 6.71
C SER A 427 -5.15 21.51 8.18
N ALA A 428 -5.58 20.63 9.09
CA ALA A 428 -5.58 20.88 10.52
C ALA A 428 -4.16 21.06 11.08
N ALA A 429 -3.22 20.18 10.72
CA ALA A 429 -1.84 20.25 11.19
C ALA A 429 -1.13 21.53 10.70
N MET A 430 -1.39 21.93 9.45
CA MET A 430 -0.88 23.19 8.92
C MET A 430 -1.44 24.40 9.66
N THR A 431 -2.76 24.42 9.91
CA THR A 431 -3.45 25.50 10.60
C THR A 431 -2.91 25.68 12.02
N TRP A 432 -2.72 24.59 12.77
CA TRP A 432 -2.18 24.64 14.13
C TRP A 432 -0.75 25.21 14.17
N ARG A 433 0.13 24.79 13.26
CA ARG A 433 1.50 25.30 13.18
C ARG A 433 1.54 26.78 12.80
N ALA A 434 0.72 27.21 11.84
CA ALA A 434 0.61 28.61 11.47
C ALA A 434 0.12 29.46 12.66
N ALA A 435 -0.85 28.95 13.43
CA ALA A 435 -1.33 29.61 14.65
C ALA A 435 -0.22 29.71 15.72
N ALA A 436 0.57 28.65 15.93
CA ALA A 436 1.70 28.66 16.87
C ALA A 436 2.76 29.72 16.49
N TRP A 437 3.11 29.84 15.21
CA TRP A 437 4.02 30.87 14.71
C TRP A 437 3.46 32.28 14.88
N LEU A 438 2.15 32.46 14.68
CA LEU A 438 1.49 33.74 14.91
C LEU A 438 1.56 34.14 16.39
N VAL A 439 1.27 33.22 17.30
CA VAL A 439 1.38 33.45 18.76
C VAL A 439 2.81 33.82 19.13
N LEU A 440 3.81 33.09 18.63
CA LEU A 440 5.22 33.40 18.87
C LEU A 440 5.59 34.81 18.37
N GLY A 441 5.16 35.17 17.15
CA GLY A 441 5.38 36.50 16.59
C GLY A 441 4.77 37.62 17.45
N LEU A 442 3.55 37.42 17.94
CA LEU A 442 2.86 38.36 18.83
C LEU A 442 3.56 38.48 20.19
N LEU A 443 4.05 37.38 20.76
CA LEU A 443 4.81 37.39 22.02
C LEU A 443 6.12 38.17 21.89
N VAL A 444 6.86 37.97 20.80
CA VAL A 444 8.09 38.74 20.52
C VAL A 444 7.76 40.22 20.37
N LEU A 445 6.69 40.57 19.67
CA LEU A 445 6.22 41.94 19.52
C LEU A 445 5.89 42.58 20.89
N ALA A 446 5.14 41.87 21.73
CA ALA A 446 4.77 42.31 23.06
C ALA A 446 6.01 42.53 23.96
N LEU A 447 6.98 41.61 23.91
CA LEU A 447 8.23 41.73 24.65
C LEU A 447 9.04 42.96 24.21
N VAL A 448 9.14 43.22 22.90
CA VAL A 448 9.84 44.40 22.36
C VAL A 448 9.16 45.70 22.80
N VAL A 449 7.83 45.74 22.82
CA VAL A 449 7.04 46.89 23.28
C VAL A 449 7.15 47.10 24.79
N ALA A 450 7.20 46.02 25.58
CA ALA A 450 7.32 46.06 27.04
C ALA A 450 8.75 46.33 27.53
N TRP A 451 9.77 46.03 26.71
CA TRP A 451 11.19 46.18 27.02
C TRP A 451 11.61 47.53 27.65
N PRO A 452 11.10 48.70 27.20
CA PRO A 452 11.43 49.98 27.83
C PRO A 452 10.96 50.09 29.28
N ARG A 453 9.85 49.42 29.64
CA ARG A 453 9.31 49.41 31.00
C ARG A 453 10.03 48.42 31.92
N LEU A 454 10.61 47.36 31.35
CA LEU A 454 11.33 46.32 32.08
C LEU A 454 12.77 46.70 32.44
N ARG A 455 13.34 47.75 31.83
CA ARG A 455 14.66 48.23 32.25
C ARG A 455 14.51 49.00 33.56
N PRO A 456 15.13 48.55 34.67
CA PRO A 456 15.13 49.32 35.89
C PRO A 456 15.72 50.70 35.59
N ALA A 457 15.06 51.74 36.12
CA ALA A 457 15.54 53.11 35.98
C ALA A 457 17.02 53.14 36.40
N PRO A 458 17.92 53.78 35.63
CA PRO A 458 19.32 53.88 36.02
C PRO A 458 19.34 54.48 37.43
N THR A 459 19.75 53.68 38.42
CA THR A 459 19.93 54.14 39.79
C THR A 459 20.94 55.28 39.71
N SER A 460 20.43 56.51 39.81
CA SER A 460 21.22 57.73 39.84
C SER A 460 22.01 57.77 41.16
N THR A 461 23.06 56.97 41.24
CA THR A 461 24.13 57.14 42.22
C THR A 461 25.14 58.13 41.68
N ALA A 462 24.71 59.37 41.44
CA ALA A 462 25.63 60.49 41.30
C ALA A 462 26.11 60.87 42.71
N PRO A 463 27.41 60.78 43.03
CA PRO A 463 27.93 61.25 44.31
C PRO A 463 27.73 62.78 44.39
N ARG A 464 27.01 63.22 45.43
CA ARG A 464 26.88 64.64 45.79
C ARG A 464 28.28 65.22 45.99
N ALA A 465 28.70 66.14 45.13
CA ALA A 465 29.92 66.91 45.34
C ALA A 465 29.77 67.78 46.61
N PRO A 466 30.80 67.89 47.47
CA PRO A 466 30.73 68.65 48.71
C PRO A 466 30.65 70.16 48.42
N GLN A 467 29.66 70.79 49.04
CA GLN A 467 29.41 72.23 49.02
C GLN A 467 30.54 72.94 49.79
N LYS A 468 31.39 73.73 49.12
CA LYS A 468 32.39 74.58 49.78
C LYS A 468 31.71 75.85 50.30
N ALA A 469 31.97 76.15 51.57
CA ALA A 469 31.50 77.31 52.32
C ALA A 469 32.20 78.61 51.90
#